data_AF-A0A8C7N319-F1
#
_entry.id   AF-A0A8C7N319-F1
#
_cell.length_a   1.000
_cell.length_b   1.000
_cell.length_c   1.000
_cell.angle_alpha   90.00
_cell.angle_beta   90.00
_cell.angle_gamma   90.00
#
_symmetry.space_group_name_H-M   'P 1'
#
loop_
_entity.id
_entity.type
_entity.pdbx_description
1 polymer ?
#
loop_
_entity_poly.entity_id
_entity_poly.type
_entity_poly.pdbx_seq_one_letter_code
_entity_poly.pdbx_strand_id
1 'polypeptide(L)'
;MTLQMLGSHSLVDLRDFSNTPDMAPDFISKDHFKSAFFYFEGVFYNDMRHPECQDMSETTIDWAKTRDFPTFHKANMEDTRFYDLKVKVGYPYLFCHQGDCEHVVIITDIRSEVILSSILIPGF
;
A
#
# COMPACT_ATOMS: atom_id res chain seq x y z
N MET A 1 -12.45 -10.06 0.65
CA MET A 1 -12.88 -9.15 1.74
C MET A 1 -12.93 -7.74 1.18
N THR A 2 -13.89 -6.92 1.59
CA THR A 2 -13.98 -5.50 1.22
C THR A 2 -13.90 -4.67 2.50
N LEU A 3 -13.03 -3.66 2.52
CA LEU A 3 -12.82 -2.76 3.67
C LEU A 3 -13.20 -1.34 3.28
N GLN A 4 -13.84 -0.62 4.19
CA GLN A 4 -14.11 0.82 4.04
C GLN A 4 -13.12 1.60 4.89
N MET A 5 -12.37 2.52 4.25
CA MET A 5 -11.36 3.32 4.91
C MET A 5 -11.51 4.79 4.54
N LEU A 6 -11.27 5.67 5.51
CA LEU A 6 -11.13 7.11 5.26
C LEU A 6 -9.77 7.43 4.64
N GLY A 7 -9.69 8.48 3.82
CA GLY A 7 -8.45 8.95 3.21
C GLY A 7 -7.35 9.33 4.22
N SER A 8 -7.73 9.62 5.46
CA SER A 8 -6.80 9.93 6.56
C SER A 8 -6.10 8.72 7.15
N HIS A 9 -6.59 7.50 6.90
CA HIS A 9 -5.92 6.29 7.36
C HIS A 9 -4.62 6.08 6.60
N SER A 10 -3.66 5.51 7.30
CA SER A 10 -2.39 5.08 6.77
C SER A 10 -2.49 3.75 6.02
N LEU A 11 -1.47 3.42 5.24
CA LEU A 11 -1.32 2.09 4.65
C LEU A 11 -1.10 1.00 5.71
N VAL A 12 -0.54 1.39 6.86
CA VAL A 12 -0.45 0.53 8.05
C VAL A 12 -1.82 0.08 8.53
N ASP A 13 -2.78 1.01 8.62
CA ASP A 13 -4.13 0.69 9.07
C ASP A 13 -4.77 -0.35 8.12
N LEU A 14 -4.55 -0.24 6.81
CA LEU A 14 -5.07 -1.21 5.83
C LEU A 14 -4.50 -2.61 6.08
N ARG A 15 -3.18 -2.71 6.27
CA ARG A 15 -2.52 -3.98 6.58
C ARG A 15 -3.17 -4.58 7.83
N ASP A 16 -3.30 -3.80 8.89
CA ASP A 16 -3.75 -4.31 10.18
C ASP A 16 -5.24 -4.72 10.15
N PHE A 17 -6.09 -4.00 9.40
CA PHE A 17 -7.48 -4.43 9.15
C PHE A 17 -7.58 -5.69 8.29
N SER A 18 -6.71 -5.85 7.29
CA SER A 18 -6.72 -7.04 6.42
C SER A 18 -6.38 -8.34 7.14
N ASN A 19 -5.66 -8.25 8.26
CA ASN A 19 -5.22 -9.39 9.07
C ASN A 19 -6.29 -9.96 10.02
N THR A 20 -7.52 -9.44 10.01
CA THR A 20 -8.62 -9.93 10.88
C THR A 20 -9.87 -10.43 10.12
N PRO A 21 -9.83 -11.49 9.28
CA PRO A 21 -11.06 -12.01 8.68
C PRO A 21 -11.85 -12.98 9.56
N ASP A 22 -11.20 -13.99 10.13
CA ASP A 22 -11.80 -15.01 11.01
C ASP A 22 -10.66 -15.99 11.35
N MET A 23 -10.57 -16.40 12.61
CA MET A 23 -9.42 -17.06 13.23
C MET A 23 -8.80 -18.23 12.44
N ALA A 24 -7.46 -18.21 12.32
CA ALA A 24 -6.63 -19.36 11.94
C ALA A 24 -5.39 -19.42 12.87
N PRO A 25 -4.87 -20.62 13.21
CA PRO A 25 -4.13 -20.87 14.45
C PRO A 25 -2.73 -20.23 14.55
N ASP A 26 -2.35 -19.96 15.80
CA ASP A 26 -1.20 -19.18 16.33
C ASP A 26 0.22 -19.73 16.04
N PHE A 27 0.53 -20.16 14.82
CA PHE A 27 1.91 -20.40 14.40
C PHE A 27 2.06 -20.14 12.90
N ILE A 28 2.10 -18.86 12.52
CA ILE A 28 2.29 -18.46 11.13
C ILE A 28 3.59 -17.65 11.03
N SER A 29 4.36 -17.91 9.97
CA SER A 29 5.52 -17.16 9.49
C SER A 29 5.49 -15.64 9.79
N LYS A 30 4.29 -15.05 9.80
CA LYS A 30 3.96 -13.65 10.16
C LYS A 30 4.54 -13.16 11.50
N ASP A 31 4.65 -13.99 12.53
CA ASP A 31 5.23 -13.59 13.83
C ASP A 31 6.75 -13.41 13.75
N HIS A 32 7.38 -14.14 12.83
CA HIS A 32 8.82 -14.11 12.58
C HIS A 32 9.21 -13.13 11.46
N PHE A 33 8.33 -12.91 10.48
CA PHE A 33 8.56 -12.05 9.34
C PHE A 33 7.55 -10.91 9.31
N LYS A 34 7.96 -9.78 9.88
CA LYS A 34 7.12 -8.59 10.04
C LYS A 34 7.07 -7.70 8.80
N SER A 35 8.05 -7.85 7.90
CA SER A 35 8.16 -7.03 6.70
C SER A 35 7.01 -7.30 5.74
N ALA A 36 6.49 -6.22 5.17
CA ALA A 36 5.48 -6.26 4.13
C ALA A 36 5.63 -5.02 3.26
N PHE A 37 5.06 -5.04 2.06
CA PHE A 37 4.95 -3.84 1.26
C PHE A 37 3.63 -3.78 0.49
N PHE A 38 3.16 -2.56 0.25
CA PHE A 38 2.22 -2.30 -0.84
C PHE A 38 2.97 -1.77 -2.07
N TYR A 39 2.47 -2.08 -3.26
CA TYR A 39 2.96 -1.52 -4.50
C TYR A 39 1.83 -0.81 -5.25
N PHE A 40 1.94 0.52 -5.34
CA PHE A 40 1.01 1.38 -6.07
C PHE A 40 1.77 2.29 -7.04
N GLU A 41 1.37 2.27 -8.31
CA GLU A 41 1.84 3.22 -9.35
C GLU A 41 3.37 3.44 -9.38
N GLY A 42 4.16 2.36 -9.30
CA GLY A 42 5.63 2.43 -9.37
C GLY A 42 6.32 2.73 -8.03
N VAL A 43 5.58 2.78 -6.92
CA VAL A 43 6.11 3.03 -5.59
C VAL A 43 5.87 1.84 -4.68
N PHE A 44 6.94 1.36 -4.04
CA PHE A 44 6.90 0.38 -2.96
C PHE A 44 6.76 1.09 -1.61
N TYR A 45 5.70 0.79 -0.87
CA TYR A 45 5.44 1.30 0.47
C TYR A 45 5.76 0.22 1.48
N ASN A 46 6.98 0.24 2.02
CA ASN A 46 7.49 -0.81 2.91
C ASN A 46 7.05 -0.56 4.37
N ASP A 47 6.71 -1.63 5.08
CA ASP A 47 6.47 -1.62 6.53
C ASP A 47 7.80 -1.52 7.27
N MET A 48 8.10 -0.34 7.81
CA MET A 48 9.36 -0.09 8.52
C MET A 48 9.13 0.23 10.01
N ARG A 49 7.93 -0.06 10.54
CA ARG A 49 7.54 0.22 11.94
C ARG A 49 8.36 -0.52 12.98
N HIS A 50 8.92 -1.67 12.63
CA HIS A 50 9.71 -2.50 13.52
C HIS A 50 11.17 -2.58 13.07
N PRO A 51 12.15 -2.57 13.99
CA PRO A 51 13.56 -2.70 13.64
C PRO A 51 13.92 -4.00 12.91
N GLU A 52 13.08 -5.02 13.03
CA GLU A 52 13.23 -6.31 12.35
C GLU A 52 12.77 -6.28 10.88
N CYS A 53 11.99 -5.27 10.49
CA CYS A 53 11.50 -5.14 9.13
C CYS A 53 12.65 -4.86 8.16
N GLN A 54 12.62 -5.55 7.04
CA GLN A 54 13.57 -5.39 5.94
C GLN A 54 12.89 -4.72 4.75
N ASP A 55 13.64 -3.90 4.02
CA ASP A 55 13.20 -3.32 2.76
C ASP A 55 13.18 -4.42 1.69
N MET A 56 12.05 -5.12 1.58
CA MET A 56 11.84 -6.18 0.58
C MET A 56 11.89 -5.66 -0.85
N SER A 57 11.66 -4.37 -1.06
CA SER A 57 11.61 -3.78 -2.40
C SER A 57 12.99 -3.64 -3.03
N GLU A 58 14.06 -3.54 -2.23
CA GLU A 58 15.41 -3.24 -2.69
C GLU A 58 15.90 -4.20 -3.78
N THR A 59 15.72 -5.51 -3.58
CA THR A 59 16.14 -6.53 -4.56
C THR A 59 15.42 -6.36 -5.89
N THR A 60 14.11 -6.09 -5.86
CA THR A 60 13.31 -5.88 -7.07
C THR A 60 13.69 -4.58 -7.78
N ILE A 61 13.90 -3.50 -7.02
CA ILE A 61 14.30 -2.20 -7.56
C ILE A 61 15.67 -2.30 -8.24
N ASP A 62 16.64 -2.96 -7.60
CA ASP A 62 17.98 -3.12 -8.17
C ASP A 62 17.99 -4.02 -9.40
N TRP A 63 17.25 -5.13 -9.37
CA TRP A 63 17.04 -5.99 -10.53
C TRP A 63 16.39 -5.23 -11.70
N ALA A 64 15.47 -4.31 -11.41
CA ALA A 64 14.80 -3.51 -12.44
C ALA A 64 15.74 -2.47 -13.07
N LYS A 65 16.65 -1.86 -12.29
CA LYS A 65 17.66 -0.90 -12.80
C LYS A 65 18.61 -1.52 -13.84
N THR A 66 18.87 -2.83 -13.77
CA THR A 66 19.72 -3.50 -14.76
C THR A 66 18.97 -3.83 -16.06
N ARG A 67 17.73 -3.35 -16.21
CA ARG A 67 16.80 -3.64 -17.31
C ARG A 67 16.10 -2.35 -17.71
N ASP A 68 15.43 -2.35 -18.87
CA ASP A 68 14.68 -1.20 -19.38
C ASP A 68 13.29 -1.08 -18.72
N PHE A 69 13.25 -1.12 -17.38
CA PHE A 69 12.04 -0.85 -16.62
C PHE A 69 12.00 0.62 -16.19
N PRO A 70 10.79 1.20 -16.01
CA PRO A 70 10.65 2.49 -15.35
C PRO A 70 11.33 2.50 -13.98
N THR A 71 11.76 3.68 -13.55
CA THR A 71 12.31 3.84 -12.20
C THR A 71 11.22 3.59 -11.15
N PHE A 72 11.51 2.68 -10.23
CA PHE A 72 10.69 2.46 -9.04
C PHE A 72 11.15 3.33 -7.88
N HIS A 73 10.20 3.72 -7.05
CA HIS A 73 10.45 4.50 -5.84
C HIS A 73 10.07 3.70 -4.59
N LYS A 74 10.52 4.20 -3.43
CA LYS A 74 10.16 3.63 -2.14
C LYS A 74 9.73 4.71 -1.14
N ALA A 75 8.82 4.34 -0.26
CA ALA A 75 8.34 5.14 0.86
C ALA A 75 7.97 4.22 2.04
N ASN A 76 7.79 4.80 3.22
CA ASN A 76 7.33 4.08 4.41
C ASN A 76 5.81 4.05 4.45
N MET A 77 5.20 2.91 4.79
CA MET A 77 3.74 2.83 4.89
C MET A 77 3.18 3.58 6.11
N GLU A 78 3.94 3.67 7.21
CA GLU A 78 3.55 4.40 8.42
C GLU A 78 3.44 5.91 8.20
N ASP A 79 4.18 6.43 7.22
CA ASP A 79 4.21 7.84 6.85
C ASP A 79 3.24 8.17 5.70
N THR A 80 2.58 7.16 5.11
CA THR A 80 1.76 7.32 3.89
C THR A 80 0.29 7.09 4.18
N ARG A 81 -0.56 8.06 3.85
CA ARG A 81 -2.02 7.96 3.94
C ARG A 81 -2.64 7.65 2.58
N PHE A 82 -3.87 7.13 2.59
CA PHE A 82 -4.64 6.93 1.35
C PHE A 82 -4.82 8.20 0.53
N TYR A 83 -4.94 9.35 1.19
CA TYR A 83 -5.06 10.66 0.53
C TYR A 83 -3.80 11.04 -0.27
N ASP A 84 -2.64 10.50 0.09
CA ASP A 84 -1.36 10.78 -0.58
C ASP A 84 -1.13 9.89 -1.81
N LEU A 85 -1.93 8.82 -1.95
CA LEU A 85 -1.74 7.82 -3.01
C LEU A 85 -2.27 8.30 -4.35
N LYS A 86 -1.49 8.06 -5.40
CA LYS A 86 -1.98 8.07 -6.78
C LYS A 86 -2.52 6.69 -7.09
N VAL A 87 -3.81 6.61 -7.41
CA VAL A 87 -4.49 5.33 -7.65
C VAL A 87 -5.49 5.43 -8.78
N LYS A 88 -5.76 4.29 -9.41
CA LYS A 88 -6.79 4.08 -10.43
C LYS A 88 -7.86 3.15 -9.86
N VAL A 89 -9.10 3.62 -9.86
CA VAL A 89 -10.25 2.80 -9.44
C VAL A 89 -10.39 1.61 -10.38
N GLY A 90 -10.58 0.41 -9.81
CA GLY A 90 -10.69 -0.85 -10.54
C GLY A 90 -9.36 -1.43 -11.04
N TYR A 91 -8.22 -0.79 -10.80
CA TYR A 91 -6.91 -1.30 -11.19
C TYR A 91 -6.32 -2.23 -10.12
N PRO A 92 -5.69 -3.36 -10.49
CA PRO A 92 -5.08 -4.28 -9.54
C PRO A 92 -3.72 -3.74 -9.05
N TYR A 93 -3.59 -3.63 -7.74
CA TYR A 93 -2.36 -3.33 -7.02
C TYR A 93 -1.92 -4.54 -6.20
N LEU A 94 -0.71 -4.50 -5.65
CA LEU A 94 -0.11 -5.62 -4.93
C LEU A 94 0.13 -5.26 -3.47
N PHE A 95 -0.19 -6.19 -2.58
CA PHE A 95 0.30 -6.25 -1.20
C PHE A 95 1.04 -7.57 -1.01
N CYS A 96 2.23 -7.53 -0.42
CA CYS A 96 3.03 -8.71 -0.14
C CYS A 96 3.42 -8.72 1.34
N HIS A 97 3.18 -9.84 2.02
CA HIS A 97 3.68 -10.12 3.36
C HIS A 97 4.82 -11.12 3.25
N GLN A 98 6.01 -10.73 3.72
CA GLN A 98 7.20 -11.58 3.74
C GLN A 98 6.92 -12.98 4.28
N GLY A 99 7.19 -13.99 3.45
CA GLY A 99 7.15 -15.39 3.88
C GLY A 99 5.74 -15.91 4.19
N ASP A 100 4.69 -15.20 3.79
CA ASP A 100 3.31 -15.57 4.07
C ASP A 100 2.42 -15.50 2.82
N CYS A 101 2.16 -14.30 2.28
CA CYS A 101 1.14 -14.13 1.25
C CYS A 101 1.39 -13.00 0.26
N GLU A 102 0.77 -13.11 -0.92
CA GLU A 102 0.64 -12.05 -1.91
C GLU A 102 -0.84 -11.83 -2.20
N HIS A 103 -1.28 -10.58 -2.12
CA HIS A 103 -2.67 -10.17 -2.26
C HIS A 103 -2.84 -9.11 -3.33
N VAL A 104 -3.83 -9.31 -4.19
CA VAL A 104 -4.29 -8.26 -5.10
C VAL A 104 -5.19 -7.29 -4.33
N VAL A 105 -4.83 -6.01 -4.37
CA VAL A 105 -5.60 -4.92 -3.77
C VAL A 105 -6.28 -4.13 -4.89
N ILE A 106 -7.60 -4.01 -4.82
CA ILE A 106 -8.37 -3.24 -5.80
C ILE A 106 -9.16 -2.17 -5.06
N ILE A 107 -8.95 -0.92 -5.44
CA ILE A 107 -9.79 0.19 -4.97
C ILE A 107 -11.05 0.18 -5.83
N THR A 108 -12.17 -0.21 -5.24
CA THR A 108 -13.44 -0.39 -5.96
C THR A 108 -14.25 0.88 -6.07
N ASP A 109 -14.12 1.80 -5.11
CA ASP A 109 -14.87 3.06 -5.06
C ASP A 109 -14.09 4.12 -4.26
N ILE A 110 -14.25 5.39 -4.62
CA ILE A 110 -13.69 6.54 -3.88
C ILE A 110 -14.79 7.59 -3.73
N ARG A 111 -15.08 7.96 -2.48
CA ARG A 111 -15.97 9.08 -2.15
C ARG A 111 -15.14 10.25 -1.66
N SER A 112 -15.18 11.36 -2.40
CA SER A 112 -14.48 12.59 -2.04
C SER A 112 -15.50 13.71 -1.83
N GLU A 113 -15.47 14.32 -0.64
CA GLU A 113 -16.13 15.62 -0.44
C GLU A 113 -15.24 16.70 -1.05
N VAL A 114 -15.50 17.02 -2.32
CA VAL A 114 -14.90 18.21 -2.93
C VAL A 114 -15.49 19.42 -2.21
N ILE A 115 -14.77 19.98 -1.23
CA ILE A 115 -15.00 21.38 -0.87
C ILE A 115 -14.59 22.19 -2.10
N LEU A 116 -15.59 22.67 -2.84
CA LEU A 116 -15.46 23.51 -4.03
C LEU A 116 -14.83 24.88 -3.67
N SER A 117 -13.58 24.93 -3.20
CA SER A 117 -12.88 26.18 -2.90
C SER A 117 -11.69 26.47 -3.81
N SER A 118 -11.44 25.67 -4.84
CA SER A 118 -10.31 25.92 -5.76
C SER A 118 -10.57 25.65 -7.24
N ILE A 119 -11.80 25.35 -7.66
CA ILE A 119 -12.19 25.53 -9.07
C ILE A 119 -12.60 26.99 -9.25
N LEU A 120 -11.61 27.88 -9.34
CA LEU A 120 -11.82 29.15 -10.04
C LEU A 120 -12.13 28.78 -11.48
N ILE A 121 -13.40 28.87 -11.88
CA ILE A 121 -13.80 28.90 -13.29
C ILE A 121 -13.30 30.26 -13.81
N PRO A 122 -12.24 30.33 -14.65
CA PRO A 122 -11.89 31.59 -15.28
C PRO A 122 -12.82 31.72 -16.49
N GLY A 123 -13.90 32.50 -16.38
CA GLY A 123 -14.78 32.67 -17.54
C GLY A 123 -16.15 33.32 -17.34
N PHE A 124 -16.49 33.86 -16.18
CA PHE A 124 -17.58 34.83 -16.03
C PHE A 124 -17.15 35.95 -15.09
#